data_AF-A0A3D0DYC1-F1
#
_entry.id   AF-A0A3D0DYC1-F1
#
_cell.length_a   1.000
_cell.length_b   1.000
_cell.length_c   1.000
_cell.angle_alpha   90.00
_cell.angle_beta   90.00
_cell.angle_gamma   90.00
#
_symmetry.space_group_name_H-M   'P 1'
#
loop_
_entity.id
_entity.type
_entity.pdbx_description
1 polymer ?
#
loop_
_entity_poly.entity_id
_entity_poly.type
_entity_poly.pdbx_seq_one_letter_code
_entity_poly.pdbx_strand_id
1 'polypeptide(L)'
;MNRPFGIGKTAGALALAALALQVRGQDIDAVIDDMRRASEALPIASEYAWQRAPQIVQYTPRGAMLPAWWRGARPEWCHAALSWYTAFEAEGNAAGNTRVQVRNLRLYTLSDDSRKWRLADLAHIPHSDRWEYPFRIAGNGTRPDVRDEAGGGHSVRPQYPYFLHGYGRTVLLENPGDVRAVFVALEFRLVLEDPAKPDDRSRARYVVNAGADYYPGLGRDWGMAYAPGIGSGRYLLATADWRVATLLVPNTALGASFEELRRNHPPLGPALDDQ
;
A
#
# COMPACT_ATOMS: atom_id res chain seq x y z
N MET A 1 -49.89 10.26 -45.36
CA MET A 1 -49.33 11.54 -44.88
C MET A 1 -49.00 11.42 -43.39
N ASN A 2 -48.40 12.46 -42.79
CA ASN A 2 -47.59 12.37 -41.55
C ASN A 2 -48.34 12.07 -40.22
N ARG A 3 -47.54 11.66 -39.23
CA ARG A 3 -47.79 11.44 -37.76
C ARG A 3 -48.05 12.80 -37.01
N PRO A 4 -48.07 12.97 -35.64
CA PRO A 4 -47.69 12.07 -34.51
C PRO A 4 -48.43 12.19 -33.12
N PHE A 5 -47.89 11.47 -32.11
CA PHE A 5 -48.10 11.50 -30.62
C PHE A 5 -49.37 10.82 -30.02
N GLY A 6 -49.34 10.12 -28.87
CA GLY A 6 -48.21 9.66 -28.01
C GLY A 6 -48.62 9.03 -26.64
N ILE A 7 -47.61 8.59 -25.85
CA ILE A 7 -47.60 8.32 -24.37
C ILE A 7 -48.06 6.94 -23.81
N GLY A 8 -47.21 6.32 -22.95
CA GLY A 8 -47.47 5.19 -22.02
C GLY A 8 -46.38 4.10 -22.07
N LYS A 9 -45.33 4.01 -21.21
CA LYS A 9 -45.27 3.60 -19.77
C LYS A 9 -46.08 2.30 -19.49
N THR A 10 -45.61 1.27 -18.80
CA THR A 10 -44.37 0.95 -18.03
C THR A 10 -44.29 -0.60 -17.87
N ALA A 11 -43.24 -1.31 -17.42
CA ALA A 11 -41.89 -1.03 -16.88
C ALA A 11 -40.95 -2.23 -17.24
N GLY A 12 -39.89 -2.54 -16.46
CA GLY A 12 -39.21 -3.86 -16.54
C GLY A 12 -37.69 -3.94 -16.34
N ALA A 13 -36.99 -2.88 -15.92
CA ALA A 13 -35.55 -2.95 -15.61
C ALA A 13 -35.33 -3.13 -14.10
N LEU A 14 -34.77 -4.28 -13.70
CA LEU A 14 -34.22 -4.43 -12.34
C LEU A 14 -32.96 -3.57 -12.21
N ALA A 15 -33.01 -2.55 -11.36
CA ALA A 15 -31.81 -1.84 -10.94
C ALA A 15 -31.05 -2.70 -9.91
N LEU A 16 -29.89 -3.23 -10.29
CA LEU A 16 -28.90 -3.68 -9.31
C LEU A 16 -28.39 -2.45 -8.57
N ALA A 17 -28.87 -2.23 -7.35
CA ALA A 17 -28.28 -1.24 -6.44
C ALA A 17 -26.93 -1.76 -5.96
N ALA A 18 -25.84 -1.33 -6.61
CA ALA A 18 -24.51 -1.51 -6.07
C ALA A 18 -24.37 -0.66 -4.80
N LEU A 19 -24.40 -1.30 -3.62
CA LEU A 19 -24.00 -0.63 -2.39
C LEU A 19 -22.49 -0.37 -2.45
N ALA A 20 -22.13 0.84 -2.87
CA ALA A 20 -20.81 1.39 -2.63
C ALA A 20 -20.65 1.60 -1.12
N LEU A 21 -20.13 0.59 -0.41
CA LEU A 21 -19.63 0.76 0.94
C LEU A 21 -18.52 1.81 0.89
N GLN A 22 -18.82 3.01 1.39
CA GLN A 22 -17.87 4.11 1.43
C GLN A 22 -16.68 3.72 2.30
N VAL A 23 -15.49 3.74 1.70
CA VAL A 23 -14.24 3.77 2.47
C VAL A 23 -14.31 5.03 3.32
N ARG A 24 -14.29 4.91 4.65
CA ARG A 24 -14.12 6.09 5.51
C ARG A 24 -12.76 6.69 5.18
N GLY A 25 -12.75 7.92 4.66
CA GLY A 25 -11.51 8.64 4.40
C GLY A 25 -10.67 8.68 5.67
N GLN A 26 -9.36 8.48 5.55
CA GLN A 26 -8.51 8.51 6.74
C GLN A 26 -8.38 9.92 7.29
N ASP A 27 -8.28 10.00 8.61
CA ASP A 27 -7.89 11.21 9.33
C ASP A 27 -6.36 11.33 9.32
N ILE A 28 -5.84 12.54 9.10
CA ILE A 28 -4.41 12.80 9.11
C ILE A 28 -3.79 12.50 10.48
N ASP A 29 -4.53 12.74 11.57
CA ASP A 29 -4.05 12.41 12.91
C ASP A 29 -3.91 10.90 13.12
N ALA A 30 -4.83 10.11 12.56
CA ALA A 30 -4.71 8.65 12.55
C ALA A 30 -3.49 8.17 11.73
N VAL A 31 -3.20 8.79 10.57
CA VAL A 31 -2.00 8.48 9.76
C VAL A 31 -0.71 8.84 10.49
N ILE A 32 -0.67 10.00 11.17
CA ILE A 32 0.50 10.44 11.96
C ILE A 32 0.72 9.52 13.17
N ASP A 33 -0.35 9.07 13.84
CA ASP A 33 -0.24 8.15 14.97
C ASP A 33 0.05 6.70 14.53
N ASP A 34 -0.41 6.26 13.36
CA ASP A 34 0.03 4.99 12.75
C ASP A 34 1.54 4.96 12.45
N MET A 35 2.19 6.13 12.27
CA MET A 35 3.65 6.26 12.19
C MET A 35 4.37 6.27 13.56
N ARG A 36 3.65 6.08 14.67
CA ARG A 36 4.18 6.07 16.05
C ARG A 36 3.81 4.82 16.86
N ARG A 37 2.72 4.15 16.49
CA ARG A 37 2.16 3.02 17.25
C ARG A 37 2.74 1.68 16.80
N ALA A 38 2.79 0.73 17.72
CA ALA A 38 3.12 -0.65 17.39
C ALA A 38 2.10 -1.25 16.42
N SER A 39 2.53 -2.26 15.66
CA SER A 39 1.69 -3.11 14.82
C SER A 39 0.53 -3.73 15.62
N GLU A 40 -0.66 -3.86 15.01
CA GLU A 40 -1.87 -4.40 15.67
C GLU A 40 -1.78 -5.90 15.96
N ALA A 41 -1.04 -6.62 15.13
CA ALA A 41 -0.62 -7.99 15.33
C ALA A 41 0.72 -8.20 14.61
N LEU A 42 1.41 -9.30 14.94
CA LEU A 42 2.68 -9.66 14.33
C LEU A 42 2.49 -10.78 13.31
N PRO A 43 3.18 -10.74 12.16
CA PRO A 43 3.42 -11.92 11.34
C PRO A 43 3.95 -13.10 12.17
N ILE A 44 3.59 -14.33 11.79
CA ILE A 44 4.16 -15.54 12.41
C ILE A 44 5.69 -15.51 12.29
N ALA A 45 6.39 -15.84 13.38
CA ALA A 45 7.85 -15.81 13.51
C ALA A 45 8.47 -14.42 13.22
N SER A 46 7.87 -13.34 13.72
CA SER A 46 8.43 -11.99 13.55
C SER A 46 9.77 -11.79 14.25
N GLU A 47 10.84 -11.64 13.46
CA GLU A 47 12.21 -11.37 13.93
C GLU A 47 12.63 -9.89 13.78
N TYR A 48 12.07 -9.15 12.82
CA TYR A 48 12.56 -7.82 12.44
C TYR A 48 11.84 -6.66 13.15
N ALA A 49 12.57 -5.57 13.42
CA ALA A 49 12.02 -4.38 14.08
C ALA A 49 10.86 -3.73 13.30
N TRP A 50 10.96 -3.68 11.97
CA TRP A 50 9.93 -3.13 11.06
C TRP A 50 8.62 -3.94 11.07
N GLN A 51 8.60 -5.17 11.59
CA GLN A 51 7.36 -5.93 11.79
C GLN A 51 6.62 -5.49 13.08
N ARG A 52 7.33 -4.92 14.06
CA ARG A 52 6.76 -4.55 15.37
C ARG A 52 6.26 -3.11 15.41
N ALA A 53 6.84 -2.23 14.62
CA ALA A 53 6.59 -0.80 14.59
C ALA A 53 6.91 -0.22 13.20
N PRO A 54 6.28 0.90 12.81
CA PRO A 54 6.65 1.60 11.58
C PRO A 54 8.11 2.06 11.65
N GLN A 55 8.75 2.21 10.50
CA GLN A 55 10.15 2.66 10.42
C GLN A 55 10.29 3.71 9.32
N ILE A 56 10.95 4.82 9.64
CA ILE A 56 11.49 5.74 8.64
C ILE A 56 12.95 5.35 8.44
N VAL A 57 13.29 4.97 7.21
CA VAL A 57 14.62 4.45 6.86
C VAL A 57 15.43 5.52 6.12
N GLN A 58 14.78 6.26 5.21
CA GLN A 58 15.42 7.33 4.45
C GLN A 58 14.40 8.45 4.15
N TYR A 59 14.63 9.64 4.71
CA TYR A 59 13.69 10.77 4.60
C TYR A 59 13.93 11.68 3.38
N THR A 60 15.00 11.46 2.62
CA THR A 60 15.35 12.23 1.41
C THR A 60 16.02 11.33 0.38
N PRO A 61 15.85 11.51 -0.95
CA PRO A 61 16.45 10.64 -1.96
C PRO A 61 17.97 10.87 -2.15
N ARG A 62 18.76 10.97 -1.08
CA ARG A 62 20.24 11.13 -1.11
C ARG A 62 20.96 9.93 -0.54
N GLY A 63 21.94 9.36 -1.25
CA GLY A 63 22.69 8.21 -0.74
C GLY A 63 23.53 8.49 0.51
N ALA A 64 23.84 9.77 0.78
CA ALA A 64 24.40 10.22 2.05
C ALA A 64 23.51 9.91 3.25
N MET A 65 22.18 9.86 3.07
CA MET A 65 21.20 9.56 4.12
C MET A 65 20.87 8.07 4.28
N LEU A 66 21.58 7.19 3.58
CA LEU A 66 21.40 5.75 3.74
C LEU A 66 21.88 5.30 5.13
N PRO A 67 21.15 4.42 5.83
CA PRO A 67 21.55 3.94 7.14
C PRO A 67 22.95 3.34 7.17
N ALA A 68 23.63 3.39 8.31
CA ALA A 68 24.99 2.85 8.45
C ALA A 68 25.09 1.32 8.20
N TRP A 69 23.99 0.58 8.37
CA TRP A 69 23.92 -0.85 8.06
C TRP A 69 23.90 -1.15 6.55
N TRP A 70 23.62 -0.15 5.69
CA TRP A 70 23.54 -0.33 4.25
C TRP A 70 24.93 -0.28 3.60
N ARG A 71 25.27 -1.37 2.88
CA ARG A 71 26.65 -1.70 2.43
C ARG A 71 26.90 -1.55 0.92
N GLY A 72 25.93 -1.10 0.13
CA GLY A 72 26.09 -0.91 -1.31
C GLY A 72 26.85 0.37 -1.68
N ALA A 73 26.95 0.65 -2.98
CA ALA A 73 27.49 1.91 -3.50
C ALA A 73 26.50 3.06 -3.26
N ARG A 74 26.86 4.04 -2.43
CA ARG A 74 25.98 5.16 -2.08
C ARG A 74 25.95 6.18 -3.24
N PRO A 75 24.83 6.34 -3.98
CA PRO A 75 24.76 7.35 -5.02
C PRO A 75 24.71 8.76 -4.39
N GLU A 76 24.97 9.82 -5.17
CA GLU A 76 24.66 11.16 -4.68
C GLU A 76 23.14 11.30 -4.46
N TRP A 77 22.37 10.86 -5.45
CA TRP A 77 20.91 10.94 -5.50
C TRP A 77 20.26 9.63 -5.94
N CYS A 78 19.03 9.42 -5.47
CA CYS A 78 18.11 8.41 -5.95
C CYS A 78 17.06 9.09 -6.84
N HIS A 79 17.12 8.84 -8.15
CA HIS A 79 16.21 9.44 -9.14
C HIS A 79 14.91 8.67 -9.36
N ALA A 80 14.62 7.64 -8.56
CA ALA A 80 13.38 6.88 -8.65
C ALA A 80 12.82 6.50 -7.28
N ALA A 81 11.51 6.25 -7.25
CA ALA A 81 10.80 5.68 -6.11
C ALA A 81 9.88 4.53 -6.55
N LEU A 82 9.58 3.61 -5.63
CA LEU A 82 8.62 2.53 -5.83
C LEU A 82 7.78 2.37 -4.57
N SER A 83 6.45 2.40 -4.68
CA SER A 83 5.56 1.99 -3.59
C SER A 83 5.43 0.48 -3.54
N TRP A 84 5.27 -0.05 -2.33
CA TRP A 84 5.09 -1.47 -2.09
C TRP A 84 4.14 -1.74 -0.92
N TYR A 85 3.71 -2.99 -0.81
CA TYR A 85 2.96 -3.50 0.31
C TYR A 85 3.42 -4.92 0.67
N THR A 86 3.10 -5.36 1.88
CA THR A 86 3.16 -6.79 2.22
C THR A 86 1.88 -7.25 2.90
N ALA A 87 1.54 -8.53 2.71
CA ALA A 87 0.46 -9.20 3.42
C ALA A 87 0.97 -10.53 4.00
N PHE A 88 0.79 -10.71 5.31
CA PHE A 88 1.26 -11.87 6.08
C PHE A 88 0.11 -12.55 6.82
N GLU A 89 0.25 -13.85 7.03
CA GLU A 89 -0.46 -14.58 8.08
C GLU A 89 0.10 -14.18 9.46
N ALA A 90 -0.78 -13.85 10.39
CA ALA A 90 -0.44 -13.41 11.74
C ALA A 90 -0.72 -14.48 12.79
N GLU A 91 -0.09 -14.36 13.94
CA GLU A 91 -0.19 -15.32 15.04
C GLU A 91 -1.64 -15.53 15.50
N GLY A 92 -2.05 -16.81 15.58
CA GLY A 92 -3.42 -17.19 15.94
C GLY A 92 -4.44 -17.08 14.82
N ASN A 93 -4.02 -17.02 13.55
CA ASN A 93 -4.94 -17.24 12.42
C ASN A 93 -5.60 -18.62 12.54
N ALA A 94 -6.93 -18.66 12.40
CA ALA A 94 -7.71 -19.90 12.45
C ALA A 94 -8.75 -19.98 11.32
N ALA A 95 -8.64 -19.15 10.29
CA ALA A 95 -9.47 -19.19 9.09
C ALA A 95 -8.88 -20.09 7.99
N GLY A 96 -9.73 -20.87 7.34
CA GLY A 96 -9.43 -21.66 6.15
C GLY A 96 -10.15 -21.18 4.88
N ASN A 97 -11.15 -20.31 5.01
CA ASN A 97 -12.01 -19.81 3.93
C ASN A 97 -11.90 -18.29 3.71
N THR A 98 -10.78 -17.67 4.08
CA THR A 98 -10.58 -16.21 3.99
C THR A 98 -9.34 -15.84 3.16
N ARG A 99 -9.44 -14.73 2.40
CA ARG A 99 -8.36 -14.05 1.68
C ARG A 99 -8.27 -12.58 2.09
N VAL A 100 -7.15 -11.93 1.77
CA VAL A 100 -6.98 -10.48 1.85
C VAL A 100 -7.16 -9.87 0.45
N GLN A 101 -8.23 -9.10 0.22
CA GLN A 101 -8.35 -8.24 -0.95
C GLN A 101 -7.51 -6.97 -0.78
N VAL A 102 -6.81 -6.54 -1.83
CA VAL A 102 -6.03 -5.30 -1.90
C VAL A 102 -6.38 -4.52 -3.17
N ARG A 103 -6.31 -3.19 -3.12
CA ARG A 103 -6.46 -2.32 -4.30
C ARG A 103 -5.85 -0.94 -4.10
N ASN A 104 -5.75 -0.19 -5.19
CA ASN A 104 -5.42 1.24 -5.20
C ASN A 104 -4.16 1.57 -4.38
N LEU A 105 -3.04 0.91 -4.68
CA LEU A 105 -1.74 1.29 -4.13
C LEU A 105 -1.32 2.63 -4.72
N ARG A 106 -1.21 3.65 -3.89
CA ARG A 106 -0.91 5.04 -4.27
C ARG A 106 0.44 5.46 -3.73
N LEU A 107 1.22 6.15 -4.55
CA LEU A 107 2.43 6.88 -4.15
C LEU A 107 2.21 8.37 -4.37
N TYR A 108 2.34 9.18 -3.33
CA TYR A 108 2.32 10.63 -3.41
C TYR A 108 3.66 11.23 -2.98
N THR A 109 4.04 12.31 -3.64
CA THR A 109 5.20 13.15 -3.28
C THR A 109 4.74 14.58 -3.03
N LEU A 110 5.18 15.18 -1.93
CA LEU A 110 5.06 16.62 -1.67
C LEU A 110 6.29 17.33 -2.26
N SER A 111 6.06 18.31 -3.12
CA SER A 111 7.09 19.22 -3.63
C SER A 111 7.52 20.23 -2.56
N ASP A 112 8.81 20.53 -2.48
CA ASP A 112 9.36 21.59 -1.65
C ASP A 112 9.00 22.96 -2.24
N ASP A 113 9.43 23.22 -3.46
CA ASP A 113 9.29 24.51 -4.15
C ASP A 113 7.82 24.96 -4.22
N SER A 114 6.92 24.04 -4.58
CA SER A 114 5.50 24.38 -4.80
C SER A 114 4.59 24.12 -3.60
N ARG A 115 5.07 23.39 -2.58
CA ARG A 115 4.29 22.89 -1.43
C ARG A 115 3.02 22.11 -1.81
N LYS A 116 2.96 21.53 -3.03
CA LYS A 116 1.82 20.75 -3.52
C LYS A 116 2.10 19.25 -3.51
N TRP A 117 1.09 18.48 -3.12
CA TRP A 117 1.09 17.02 -3.27
C TRP A 117 0.78 16.64 -4.72
N ARG A 118 1.54 15.67 -5.25
CA ARG A 118 1.32 15.04 -6.56
C ARG A 118 1.15 13.53 -6.38
N LEU A 119 0.13 12.95 -7.02
CA LEU A 119 0.03 11.50 -7.22
C LEU A 119 1.11 11.10 -8.24
N ALA A 120 2.12 10.36 -7.79
CA ALA A 120 3.23 9.91 -8.62
C ALA A 120 2.95 8.54 -9.26
N ASP A 121 2.30 7.64 -8.53
CA ASP A 121 1.83 6.34 -9.04
C ASP A 121 0.48 5.94 -8.44
N LEU A 122 -0.32 5.23 -9.22
CA LEU A 122 -1.55 4.55 -8.81
C LEU A 122 -1.65 3.19 -9.50
N ALA A 123 -1.56 2.13 -8.72
CA ALA A 123 -1.86 0.78 -9.16
C ALA A 123 -3.20 0.32 -8.56
N HIS A 124 -4.28 0.41 -9.35
CA HIS A 124 -5.61 -0.10 -8.97
C HIS A 124 -5.57 -1.60 -8.59
N ILE A 125 -4.82 -2.38 -9.38
CA ILE A 125 -4.48 -3.78 -9.13
C ILE A 125 -2.95 -3.82 -8.99
N PRO A 126 -2.38 -3.75 -7.77
CA PRO A 126 -0.93 -3.75 -7.59
C PRO A 126 -0.32 -5.10 -7.99
N HIS A 127 0.89 -5.10 -8.55
CA HIS A 127 1.60 -6.36 -8.80
C HIS A 127 1.80 -7.10 -7.47
N SER A 128 1.83 -8.42 -7.48
CA SER A 128 2.06 -9.24 -6.29
C SER A 128 2.95 -10.43 -6.62
N ASP A 129 3.95 -10.69 -5.77
CA ASP A 129 4.84 -11.84 -5.81
C ASP A 129 4.68 -12.68 -4.54
N ARG A 130 4.95 -13.99 -4.65
CA ARG A 130 5.12 -14.86 -3.48
C ARG A 130 6.55 -14.80 -2.96
N TRP A 131 6.69 -14.48 -1.68
CA TRP A 131 7.96 -14.47 -0.97
C TRP A 131 7.92 -15.51 0.14
N GLU A 132 9.10 -15.88 0.64
CA GLU A 132 9.31 -16.93 1.64
C GLU A 132 10.08 -16.34 2.83
N TYR A 133 9.71 -16.76 4.04
CA TYR A 133 10.32 -16.33 5.29
C TYR A 133 11.29 -17.42 5.83
N PRO A 134 12.45 -17.06 6.44
CA PRO A 134 12.97 -15.70 6.64
C PRO A 134 13.32 -14.99 5.32
N PHE A 135 13.23 -13.65 5.36
CA PHE A 135 13.17 -12.79 4.18
C PHE A 135 14.37 -12.99 3.23
N ARG A 136 14.10 -13.52 2.03
CA ARG A 136 15.09 -13.55 0.92
C ARG A 136 15.08 -12.21 0.17
N ILE A 137 16.14 -11.92 -0.59
CA ILE A 137 16.30 -10.65 -1.33
C ILE A 137 15.34 -10.53 -2.55
N ALA A 138 14.73 -11.64 -2.96
CA ALA A 138 13.75 -11.68 -4.04
C ALA A 138 12.64 -12.72 -3.75
N GLY A 139 11.50 -12.57 -4.43
CA GLY A 139 10.41 -13.54 -4.41
C GLY A 139 10.84 -14.91 -4.94
N ASN A 140 10.14 -15.98 -4.54
CA ASN A 140 10.57 -17.36 -4.78
C ASN A 140 10.28 -17.90 -6.19
N GLY A 141 10.12 -17.00 -7.18
CA GLY A 141 9.85 -17.32 -8.59
C GLY A 141 8.53 -18.05 -8.86
N THR A 142 7.74 -18.37 -7.83
CA THR A 142 6.49 -19.12 -7.98
C THR A 142 5.32 -18.16 -8.10
N ARG A 143 4.37 -18.46 -9.00
CA ARG A 143 3.12 -17.72 -9.14
C ARG A 143 2.39 -17.66 -7.77
N PRO A 144 2.07 -16.47 -7.25
CA PRO A 144 1.29 -16.34 -6.03
C PRO A 144 -0.17 -16.75 -6.24
N ASP A 145 -0.82 -17.09 -5.14
CA ASP A 145 -2.26 -17.34 -5.11
C ASP A 145 -3.03 -16.01 -5.14
N VAL A 146 -3.17 -15.47 -6.35
CA VAL A 146 -3.88 -14.22 -6.68
C VAL A 146 -5.19 -14.54 -7.41
N ARG A 147 -6.27 -13.85 -7.01
CA ARG A 147 -7.59 -13.90 -7.65
C ARG A 147 -8.13 -12.49 -7.87
N ASP A 148 -8.54 -12.14 -9.09
CA ASP A 148 -9.19 -10.85 -9.36
C ASP A 148 -10.57 -10.79 -8.69
N GLU A 149 -10.92 -9.65 -8.10
CA GLU A 149 -12.18 -9.46 -7.38
C GLU A 149 -13.14 -8.58 -8.20
N ALA A 150 -14.41 -9.00 -8.30
CA ALA A 150 -15.43 -8.25 -9.07
C ALA A 150 -15.69 -6.82 -8.54
N GLY A 151 -15.25 -6.51 -7.30
CA GLY A 151 -15.28 -5.17 -6.71
C GLY A 151 -14.00 -4.33 -6.91
N GLY A 152 -13.14 -4.72 -7.85
CA GLY A 152 -11.86 -4.07 -8.17
C GLY A 152 -10.69 -4.52 -7.29
N GLY A 153 -9.48 -4.45 -7.84
CA GLY A 153 -8.30 -5.06 -7.20
C GLY A 153 -8.33 -6.58 -7.28
N HIS A 154 -7.46 -7.21 -6.48
CA HIS A 154 -7.33 -8.66 -6.40
C HIS A 154 -7.20 -9.09 -4.94
N SER A 155 -7.38 -10.37 -4.67
CA SER A 155 -7.18 -10.97 -3.36
C SER A 155 -6.06 -11.99 -3.34
N VAL A 156 -5.37 -12.02 -2.21
CA VAL A 156 -4.22 -12.86 -1.93
C VAL A 156 -4.44 -13.71 -0.69
N ARG A 157 -3.78 -14.86 -0.66
CA ARG A 157 -3.82 -15.80 0.46
C ARG A 157 -2.40 -16.05 0.98
N PRO A 158 -1.87 -15.22 1.90
CA PRO A 158 -0.63 -15.54 2.58
C PRO A 158 -0.84 -16.75 3.50
N GLN A 159 0.18 -17.60 3.59
CA GLN A 159 0.18 -18.82 4.41
C GLN A 159 1.62 -19.12 4.79
N TYR A 160 1.93 -19.08 6.09
CA TYR A 160 3.29 -19.24 6.59
C TYR A 160 3.93 -20.58 6.09
N PRO A 161 5.19 -20.58 5.62
CA PRO A 161 6.19 -19.51 5.67
C PRO A 161 6.11 -18.50 4.50
N TYR A 162 5.09 -18.58 3.65
CA TYR A 162 4.93 -17.69 2.51
C TYR A 162 4.10 -16.44 2.83
N PHE A 163 4.55 -15.32 2.30
CA PHE A 163 3.84 -14.04 2.36
C PHE A 163 3.76 -13.43 0.97
N LEU A 164 2.95 -12.38 0.83
CA LEU A 164 2.90 -11.63 -0.42
C LEU A 164 3.62 -10.30 -0.24
N HIS A 165 4.45 -9.98 -1.22
CA HIS A 165 5.03 -8.66 -1.39
C HIS A 165 4.59 -8.16 -2.76
N GLY A 166 3.96 -6.98 -2.78
CA GLY A 166 3.45 -6.39 -4.00
C GLY A 166 3.88 -4.95 -4.15
N TYR A 167 3.79 -4.43 -5.38
CA TYR A 167 4.39 -3.15 -5.74
C TYR A 167 3.55 -2.40 -6.78
N GLY A 168 3.70 -1.08 -6.78
CA GLY A 168 3.23 -0.21 -7.84
C GLY A 168 4.21 -0.19 -9.02
N ARG A 169 4.23 0.92 -9.75
CA ARG A 169 5.23 1.19 -10.79
C ARG A 169 6.40 1.97 -10.19
N THR A 170 7.60 1.70 -10.68
CA THR A 170 8.75 2.58 -10.41
C THR A 170 8.54 3.90 -11.13
N VAL A 171 8.62 5.02 -10.40
CA VAL A 171 8.44 6.38 -10.92
C VAL A 171 9.77 7.12 -10.94
N LEU A 172 9.95 8.04 -11.89
CA LEU A 172 11.05 9.00 -11.87
C LEU A 172 10.75 10.16 -10.91
N LEU A 173 11.80 10.57 -10.22
CA LEU A 173 11.88 11.80 -9.45
C LEU A 173 12.69 12.81 -10.29
N GLU A 174 11.99 13.67 -11.04
CA GLU A 174 12.61 14.65 -11.96
C GLU A 174 13.59 15.57 -11.23
N ASN A 175 13.19 16.05 -10.05
CA ASN A 175 14.07 16.72 -9.10
C ASN A 175 14.01 15.97 -7.75
N PRO A 176 14.94 15.07 -7.42
CA PRO A 176 14.96 14.38 -6.13
C PRO A 176 15.26 15.34 -4.96
N GLY A 177 15.81 16.52 -5.22
CA GLY A 177 15.98 17.58 -4.22
C GLY A 177 14.67 18.24 -3.79
N ASP A 178 13.65 18.22 -4.63
CA ASP A 178 12.32 18.80 -4.37
C ASP A 178 11.40 17.88 -3.55
N VAL A 179 11.83 16.66 -3.18
CA VAL A 179 10.98 15.73 -2.43
C VAL A 179 10.93 16.12 -0.96
N ARG A 180 9.91 16.90 -0.57
CA ARG A 180 9.65 17.36 0.81
C ARG A 180 8.97 16.33 1.69
N ALA A 181 8.13 15.47 1.12
CA ALA A 181 7.55 14.33 1.84
C ALA A 181 7.11 13.23 0.87
N VAL A 182 6.98 12.02 1.40
CA VAL A 182 6.40 10.87 0.70
C VAL A 182 5.23 10.33 1.51
N PHE A 183 4.15 9.98 0.81
CA PHE A 183 3.01 9.29 1.37
C PHE A 183 2.64 8.08 0.51
N VAL A 184 2.39 6.94 1.15
CA VAL A 184 1.89 5.73 0.51
C VAL A 184 0.57 5.35 1.15
N ALA A 185 -0.39 4.90 0.35
CA ALA A 185 -1.66 4.36 0.83
C ALA A 185 -2.07 3.12 0.02
N LEU A 186 -2.49 2.06 0.69
CA LEU A 186 -3.10 0.86 0.09
C LEU A 186 -4.44 0.57 0.76
N GLU A 187 -5.50 0.36 -0.03
CA GLU A 187 -6.77 -0.18 0.49
C GLU A 187 -6.72 -1.70 0.60
N PHE A 188 -7.19 -2.27 1.72
CA PHE A 188 -7.27 -3.71 1.94
C PHE A 188 -8.46 -4.13 2.82
N ARG A 189 -8.93 -5.37 2.67
CA ARG A 189 -9.97 -6.00 3.51
C ARG A 189 -9.96 -7.54 3.43
N LEU A 190 -10.79 -8.20 4.23
CA LEU A 190 -11.04 -9.64 4.18
C LEU A 190 -12.21 -9.99 3.26
N VAL A 191 -11.98 -10.94 2.35
CA VAL A 191 -13.00 -11.55 1.47
C VAL A 191 -13.01 -13.07 1.64
N LEU A 192 -14.10 -13.72 1.24
CA LEU A 192 -14.19 -15.18 1.28
C LEU A 192 -13.35 -15.80 0.16
N GLU A 193 -12.67 -16.92 0.46
CA GLU A 193 -12.12 -17.81 -0.54
C GLU A 193 -13.24 -18.44 -1.36
N ASP A 194 -14.16 -19.13 -0.69
CA ASP A 194 -15.27 -19.81 -1.33
C ASP A 194 -16.60 -19.32 -0.73
N PRO A 195 -17.41 -18.56 -1.48
CA PRO A 195 -18.72 -18.09 -1.04
C PRO A 195 -19.73 -19.22 -0.72
N ALA A 196 -19.47 -20.45 -1.15
CA ALA A 196 -20.31 -21.62 -0.81
C ALA A 196 -19.87 -22.32 0.50
N LYS A 197 -18.73 -21.92 1.08
CA LYS A 197 -18.27 -22.41 2.40
C LYS A 197 -18.64 -21.41 3.51
N PRO A 198 -18.66 -21.84 4.79
CA PRO A 198 -18.93 -20.95 5.92
C PRO A 198 -18.02 -19.72 5.98
N ASP A 199 -18.56 -18.58 6.41
CA ASP A 199 -17.78 -17.37 6.67
C ASP A 199 -16.96 -17.53 7.95
N ASP A 200 -15.64 -17.49 7.82
CA ASP A 200 -14.69 -17.58 8.92
C ASP A 200 -13.81 -16.33 9.08
N ARG A 201 -14.19 -15.20 8.45
CA ARG A 201 -13.41 -13.94 8.49
C ARG A 201 -13.22 -13.38 9.90
N SER A 202 -14.12 -13.70 10.84
CA SER A 202 -13.98 -13.36 12.27
C SER A 202 -12.87 -14.14 12.99
N ARG A 203 -12.39 -15.24 12.40
CA ARG A 203 -11.27 -16.08 12.87
C ARG A 203 -9.98 -15.82 12.09
N ALA A 204 -10.05 -14.98 11.05
CA ALA A 204 -8.91 -14.68 10.20
C ALA A 204 -7.98 -13.68 10.88
N ARG A 205 -6.67 -13.96 10.85
CA ARG A 205 -5.64 -13.03 11.31
C ARG A 205 -4.60 -12.85 10.22
N TYR A 206 -4.85 -11.84 9.40
CA TYR A 206 -3.93 -11.37 8.38
C TYR A 206 -3.53 -9.94 8.67
N VAL A 207 -2.26 -9.61 8.45
CA VAL A 207 -1.76 -8.25 8.63
C VAL A 207 -1.22 -7.70 7.32
N VAL A 208 -1.48 -6.41 7.09
CA VAL A 208 -1.04 -5.67 5.90
C VAL A 208 -0.31 -4.40 6.32
N ASN A 209 0.78 -4.09 5.62
CA ASN A 209 1.42 -2.78 5.68
C ASN A 209 1.69 -2.24 4.27
N ALA A 210 1.99 -0.95 4.18
CA ALA A 210 2.46 -0.29 2.97
C ALA A 210 3.81 0.38 3.24
N GLY A 211 4.63 0.53 2.20
CA GLY A 211 5.95 1.15 2.28
C GLY A 211 6.41 1.65 0.92
N ALA A 212 7.64 2.16 0.86
CA ALA A 212 8.26 2.54 -0.40
C ALA A 212 9.78 2.52 -0.28
N ASP A 213 10.45 2.41 -1.43
CA ASP A 213 11.90 2.44 -1.58
C ASP A 213 12.35 3.55 -2.53
N TYR A 214 13.54 4.10 -2.31
CA TYR A 214 14.23 4.95 -3.27
C TYR A 214 15.22 4.12 -4.11
N TYR A 215 15.43 4.49 -5.37
CA TYR A 215 16.39 3.84 -6.27
C TYR A 215 17.28 4.87 -6.99
N PRO A 216 18.56 4.55 -7.28
CA PRO A 216 19.46 5.39 -8.08
C PRO A 216 18.84 5.87 -9.40
N GLY A 217 18.05 5.01 -10.06
CA GLY A 217 17.27 5.34 -11.26
C GLY A 217 16.20 4.28 -11.55
N LEU A 218 15.61 4.29 -12.75
CA LEU A 218 14.57 3.34 -13.15
C LEU A 218 15.02 1.88 -13.25
N GLY A 219 16.32 1.64 -13.39
CA GLY A 219 16.87 0.28 -13.43
C GLY A 219 16.82 -0.38 -12.07
N ARG A 220 16.36 -1.64 -12.02
CA ARG A 220 16.67 -2.54 -10.90
C ARG A 220 18.15 -2.92 -10.99
N ASP A 221 19.02 -2.01 -10.55
CA ASP A 221 20.45 -2.30 -10.45
C ASP A 221 20.70 -3.23 -9.25
N TRP A 222 20.64 -4.53 -9.53
CA TRP A 222 20.86 -5.61 -8.56
C TRP A 222 22.31 -5.70 -8.07
N GLY A 223 23.22 -4.81 -8.52
CA GLY A 223 24.47 -4.53 -7.81
C GLY A 223 24.24 -3.99 -6.39
N MET A 224 23.05 -3.48 -6.10
CA MET A 224 22.60 -3.20 -4.73
C MET A 224 21.99 -4.45 -4.08
N ALA A 225 22.62 -4.95 -3.02
CA ALA A 225 22.17 -6.15 -2.30
C ALA A 225 20.78 -6.01 -1.63
N TYR A 226 20.31 -4.78 -1.39
CA TYR A 226 18.98 -4.48 -0.86
C TYR A 226 18.60 -3.05 -1.26
N ALA A 227 17.35 -2.82 -1.68
CA ALA A 227 16.85 -1.49 -2.00
C ALA A 227 16.80 -0.64 -0.73
N PRO A 228 17.22 0.64 -0.77
CA PRO A 228 17.11 1.49 0.39
C PRO A 228 15.67 1.97 0.58
N GLY A 229 15.03 1.47 1.64
CA GLY A 229 13.69 1.88 2.02
C GLY A 229 13.61 3.38 2.31
N ILE A 230 12.53 4.01 1.84
CA ILE A 230 12.02 5.27 2.40
C ILE A 230 11.51 4.97 3.82
N GLY A 231 10.74 3.89 3.93
CA GLY A 231 10.23 3.38 5.20
C GLY A 231 9.14 2.34 5.03
N SER A 232 8.54 1.96 6.16
CA SER A 232 7.41 1.05 6.24
C SER A 232 6.40 1.55 7.26
N GLY A 233 5.13 1.54 6.88
CA GLY A 233 4.00 1.68 7.81
C GLY A 233 3.93 0.52 8.79
N ARG A 234 3.15 0.71 9.86
CA ARG A 234 2.87 -0.36 10.83
C ARG A 234 1.95 -1.41 10.23
N TYR A 235 1.98 -2.62 10.77
CA TYR A 235 1.02 -3.65 10.38
C TYR A 235 -0.36 -3.38 10.99
N LEU A 236 -1.37 -3.38 10.13
CA LEU A 236 -2.78 -3.29 10.48
C LEU A 236 -3.45 -4.64 10.29
N LEU A 237 -4.34 -5.02 11.21
CA LEU A 237 -5.09 -6.28 11.12
C LEU A 237 -6.22 -6.13 10.09
N ALA A 238 -6.31 -7.05 9.13
CA ALA A 238 -7.37 -7.03 8.14
C ALA A 238 -8.74 -7.35 8.76
N THR A 239 -9.77 -6.63 8.30
CA THR A 239 -11.17 -6.74 8.72
C THR A 239 -12.07 -6.96 7.51
N ALA A 240 -13.33 -7.36 7.70
CA ALA A 240 -14.29 -7.45 6.59
C ALA A 240 -14.53 -6.09 5.90
N ASP A 241 -14.45 -4.99 6.64
CA ASP A 241 -14.49 -3.62 6.12
C ASP A 241 -13.16 -3.19 5.50
N TRP A 242 -13.22 -2.26 4.54
CA TRP A 242 -12.06 -1.60 3.95
C TRP A 242 -11.27 -0.81 5.00
N ARG A 243 -9.98 -1.11 5.08
CA ARG A 243 -8.96 -0.35 5.82
C ARG A 243 -7.92 0.19 4.84
N VAL A 244 -7.13 1.16 5.29
CA VAL A 244 -6.01 1.71 4.51
C VAL A 244 -4.73 1.57 5.30
N ALA A 245 -3.72 0.91 4.71
CA ALA A 245 -2.37 0.83 5.27
C ALA A 245 -1.54 1.98 4.68
N THR A 246 -0.81 2.69 5.53
CA THR A 246 -0.12 3.93 5.12
C THR A 246 1.33 4.01 5.59
N LEU A 247 2.13 4.77 4.83
CA LEU A 247 3.43 5.28 5.22
C LEU A 247 3.41 6.80 5.02
N LEU A 248 3.85 7.58 6.00
CA LEU A 248 4.04 9.03 5.87
C LEU A 248 5.45 9.42 6.35
N VAL A 249 6.25 10.01 5.46
CA VAL A 249 7.64 10.40 5.74
C VAL A 249 7.87 11.88 5.40
N PRO A 250 8.03 12.76 6.40
CA PRO A 250 8.51 14.12 6.18
C PRO A 250 10.03 14.14 5.94
N ASN A 251 10.51 14.90 4.95
CA ASN A 251 11.92 15.15 4.72
C ASN A 251 12.46 16.18 5.73
N THR A 252 13.02 15.67 6.82
CA THR A 252 13.57 16.50 7.90
C THR A 252 14.80 17.32 7.50
N ALA A 253 15.54 16.93 6.45
CA ALA A 253 16.64 17.76 5.91
C ALA A 253 16.15 19.03 5.19
N LEU A 254 14.88 19.07 4.76
CA LEU A 254 14.22 20.28 4.26
C LEU A 254 13.37 20.96 5.35
N GLY A 255 13.51 20.53 6.61
CA GLY A 255 12.73 21.03 7.75
C GLY A 255 11.25 20.62 7.74
N ALA A 256 10.85 19.62 6.95
CA ALA A 256 9.49 19.10 7.00
C ALA A 256 9.22 18.34 8.30
N SER A 257 7.97 18.37 8.77
CA SER A 257 7.56 17.71 10.01
C SER A 257 6.13 17.19 9.95
N PHE A 258 5.76 16.23 10.80
CA PHE A 258 4.36 15.75 10.89
C PHE A 258 3.37 16.87 11.24
N GLU A 259 3.80 17.90 11.98
CA GLU A 259 2.96 19.08 12.30
C GLU A 259 2.73 19.98 11.08
N GLU A 260 3.67 20.03 10.14
CA GLU A 260 3.42 20.64 8.84
C GLU A 260 2.49 19.77 7.99
N LEU A 261 2.75 18.46 7.91
CA LEU A 261 1.94 17.54 7.12
C LEU A 261 0.51 17.39 7.65
N ARG A 262 0.26 17.68 8.94
CA ARG A 262 -1.09 17.85 9.51
C ARG A 262 -1.87 18.98 8.82
N ARG A 263 -1.20 20.08 8.50
CA ARG A 263 -1.80 21.28 7.87
C ARG A 263 -1.80 21.22 6.35
N ASN A 264 -0.84 20.51 5.76
CA ASN A 264 -0.72 20.27 4.33
C ASN A 264 -0.63 18.76 4.08
N HIS A 265 -1.76 18.06 4.25
CA HIS A 265 -1.82 16.61 4.17
C HIS A 265 -2.07 16.14 2.72
N PRO A 266 -1.65 14.91 2.37
CA PRO A 266 -1.99 14.32 1.08
C PRO A 266 -3.49 14.01 1.00
N PRO A 267 -4.03 13.69 -0.19
CA PRO A 267 -5.38 13.13 -0.28
C PRO A 267 -5.50 11.82 0.52
N LEU A 268 -6.45 11.77 1.47
CA LEU A 268 -6.66 10.65 2.40
C LEU A 268 -7.92 9.80 2.11
N GLY A 269 -8.68 10.18 1.09
CA GLY A 269 -9.84 9.43 0.64
C GLY A 269 -9.45 8.17 -0.16
N PRO A 270 -10.43 7.34 -0.55
CA PRO A 270 -10.24 6.47 -1.71
C PRO A 270 -9.82 7.32 -2.91
N ALA A 271 -9.19 6.68 -3.90
CA ALA A 271 -9.03 7.33 -5.20
C ALA A 271 -10.43 7.69 -5.69
N LEU A 272 -10.65 8.95 -6.06
CA LEU A 272 -11.79 9.27 -6.89
C LEU A 272 -11.52 8.51 -8.19
N ASP A 273 -12.44 7.62 -8.57
CA ASP A 273 -12.43 7.08 -9.92
C ASP A 273 -12.61 8.29 -10.85
N ASP A 274 -11.59 8.60 -11.65
CA ASP A 274 -11.72 9.59 -12.71
C ASP A 274 -12.84 9.12 -13.65
N GLN A 275 -13.92 9.92 -13.75
CA GLN A 275 -15.10 9.63 -14.58
C GLN A 275 -14.83 9.84 -16.06
#